data_AF-A0A923M8P5-F1
#
_entry.id   AF-A0A923M8P5-F1
#
_cell.length_a   1.000
_cell.length_b   1.000
_cell.length_c   1.000
_cell.angle_alpha   90.00
_cell.angle_beta   90.00
_cell.angle_gamma   90.00
#
_symmetry.space_group_name_H-M   'P 1'
#
loop_
_entity.id
_entity.type
_entity.pdbx_description
1 polymer ?
#
loop_
_entity_poly.entity_id
_entity_poly.type
_entity_poly.pdbx_seq_one_letter_code
_entity_poly.pdbx_strand_id
1 'polypeptide(L)'
;MSRICKGVLIAATLALAACGGGGDAVSASAQAQAARPEPQAQQAATGVTAEQLRAFVALRGRAPTAAEAAAFGTQTGAELATTLASSSTATSDAALAQTVLANLGVSPQTVASASYTTLQDALTQYFAAYGSAARGVIVNNLAGLLANLPLDVTWGAPSRAFNAMVASGLSVLNNTAAAVSGCTTVQMAIGLTITGAWTADDCVDPNLNVRYDQYALQLTSQAAFRAEVSGGAGRQLRIFASDGRAVGEQPSDAFAPAAVDPLTLQYILPAGDYIVRVYSAAATSTGNYTLKLSSAFSTAAAGDTCLPVTFTTYGVATTQSIAQGVSCVFQGGLEDRYLLLMRIGERVTVTLDSAAFAPYLLLRDDRTPTSPVVGSDRKAAAGSVTVSYTATFSGFHEIIVTSNDFTSKGTYTLTVTSP
;
A
#
# COMPACT_ATOMS: atom_id res chain seq x y z
N MET A 1 51.46 24.60 5.97
CA MET A 1 50.46 25.54 5.42
C MET A 1 50.61 25.58 3.90
N SER A 2 49.53 25.38 3.15
CA SER A 2 49.42 25.55 1.68
C SER A 2 49.99 24.45 0.76
N ARG A 3 49.33 23.27 0.72
CA ARG A 3 48.97 22.50 -0.51
C ARG A 3 47.78 21.60 -0.16
N ILE A 4 46.73 22.25 0.34
CA ILE A 4 45.37 21.72 0.47
C ILE A 4 44.52 22.65 -0.41
N CYS A 5 43.55 22.03 -1.10
CA CYS A 5 42.39 22.59 -1.80
C CYS A 5 42.48 22.82 -3.31
N LYS A 6 41.54 22.12 -3.98
CA LYS A 6 40.98 22.30 -5.34
C LYS A 6 41.87 21.76 -6.44
N GLY A 7 41.62 20.51 -6.83
CA GLY A 7 40.81 20.29 -8.04
C GLY A 7 41.78 19.73 -9.10
N VAL A 8 41.38 18.89 -10.02
CA VAL A 8 40.10 18.84 -10.74
C VAL A 8 40.03 17.40 -11.24
N LEU A 9 39.21 16.57 -10.59
CA LEU A 9 37.85 16.21 -11.06
C LEU A 9 37.95 15.08 -12.10
N ILE A 10 37.43 13.89 -11.77
CA ILE A 10 37.37 12.71 -12.66
C ILE A 10 38.72 11.98 -12.79
N ALA A 11 39.06 11.06 -11.89
CA ALA A 11 40.13 10.09 -12.17
C ALA A 11 39.64 8.63 -12.14
N ALA A 12 38.32 8.45 -12.25
CA ALA A 12 37.64 7.31 -12.83
C ALA A 12 36.12 7.58 -12.75
N THR A 13 35.53 8.28 -13.72
CA THR A 13 34.11 8.00 -14.04
C THR A 13 34.08 6.52 -14.42
N LEU A 14 33.78 5.64 -13.47
CA LEU A 14 33.54 4.20 -13.73
C LEU A 14 34.58 3.53 -14.66
N ALA A 15 35.87 3.85 -14.57
CA ALA A 15 36.94 3.21 -15.35
C ALA A 15 36.72 3.05 -16.89
N LEU A 16 35.80 3.77 -17.55
CA LEU A 16 35.48 3.59 -18.97
C LEU A 16 35.27 4.90 -19.75
N ALA A 17 36.21 5.83 -19.60
CA ALA A 17 36.58 6.76 -20.68
C ALA A 17 37.97 6.44 -21.26
N ALA A 18 38.56 5.28 -20.93
CA ALA A 18 39.92 4.94 -21.30
C ALA A 18 40.04 3.47 -21.74
N CYS A 19 39.51 3.17 -22.93
CA CYS A 19 40.09 2.19 -23.86
C CYS A 19 39.28 2.21 -25.18
N GLY A 20 39.81 2.90 -26.20
CA GLY A 20 39.29 2.86 -27.57
C GLY A 20 39.40 4.19 -28.31
N GLY A 21 40.57 4.48 -28.87
CA GLY A 21 40.75 5.60 -29.80
C GLY A 21 40.24 5.25 -31.20
N GLY A 22 39.72 6.26 -31.91
CA GLY A 22 39.47 6.20 -33.34
C GLY A 22 38.53 7.29 -33.87
N GLY A 23 39.10 8.49 -34.14
CA GLY A 23 38.76 9.33 -35.30
C GLY A 23 37.38 9.99 -35.43
N ASP A 24 37.42 11.33 -35.47
CA ASP A 24 36.51 12.23 -36.20
C ASP A 24 35.07 12.44 -35.70
N ALA A 25 34.86 13.57 -35.00
CA ALA A 25 34.06 14.71 -35.47
C ALA A 25 33.65 15.59 -34.28
N VAL A 26 34.22 16.80 -34.24
CA VAL A 26 33.77 17.89 -33.39
C VAL A 26 32.49 18.47 -33.99
N SER A 27 31.35 18.30 -33.33
CA SER A 27 30.29 19.32 -33.34
C SER A 27 29.12 18.98 -32.40
N ALA A 28 28.90 19.88 -31.45
CA ALA A 28 27.60 20.30 -30.92
C ALA A 28 26.70 19.27 -30.20
N SER A 29 26.83 19.20 -28.87
CA SER A 29 25.67 18.97 -27.97
C SER A 29 25.88 19.46 -26.53
N ALA A 30 26.80 20.41 -26.33
CA ALA A 30 26.86 21.18 -25.09
C ALA A 30 25.77 22.28 -25.12
N GLN A 31 24.52 21.91 -24.86
CA GLN A 31 23.39 22.75 -24.40
C GLN A 31 22.05 22.01 -24.62
N ALA A 32 21.82 20.93 -23.87
CA ALA A 32 20.47 20.44 -23.61
C ALA A 32 20.44 19.53 -22.37
N GLN A 33 21.16 19.89 -21.30
CA GLN A 33 20.78 19.44 -19.97
C GLN A 33 19.60 20.29 -19.53
N ALA A 34 18.43 19.97 -20.09
CA ALA A 34 17.17 20.34 -19.48
C ALA A 34 17.24 19.81 -18.04
N ALA A 35 17.16 20.72 -17.08
CA ALA A 35 16.84 20.42 -15.71
C ALA A 35 15.61 19.52 -15.72
N ARG A 36 15.82 18.20 -15.60
CA ARG A 36 14.71 17.29 -15.35
C ARG A 36 14.34 17.50 -13.89
N PRO A 37 13.06 17.74 -13.59
CA PRO A 37 12.61 17.71 -12.21
C PRO A 37 12.96 16.33 -11.68
N GLU A 38 13.72 16.30 -10.60
CA GLU A 38 13.67 15.18 -9.66
C GLU A 38 12.18 14.85 -9.48
N PRO A 39 11.73 13.59 -9.62
CA PRO A 39 10.36 13.25 -9.27
C PRO A 39 10.18 13.71 -7.83
N GLN A 40 9.40 14.77 -7.64
CA GLN A 40 9.19 15.34 -6.32
C GLN A 40 8.73 14.21 -5.42
N ALA A 41 9.58 13.91 -4.45
CA ALA A 41 9.38 12.84 -3.50
C ALA A 41 7.98 13.01 -2.89
N GLN A 42 7.12 12.01 -3.08
CA GLN A 42 6.03 11.79 -2.15
C GLN A 42 6.68 11.65 -0.77
N GLN A 43 6.55 12.67 0.07
CA GLN A 43 7.02 12.61 1.44
C GLN A 43 6.32 11.44 2.13
N ALA A 44 7.14 10.49 2.55
CA ALA A 44 6.74 9.30 3.29
C ALA A 44 6.08 9.71 4.62
N ALA A 45 5.04 9.00 5.02
CA ALA A 45 4.32 9.16 6.29
C ALA A 45 5.21 8.95 7.55
N THR A 46 6.47 8.51 7.38
CA THR A 46 7.47 8.29 8.44
C THR A 46 8.59 9.34 8.48
N GLY A 47 8.62 10.30 7.56
CA GLY A 47 9.69 11.31 7.48
C GLY A 47 11.04 10.79 6.98
N VAL A 48 11.15 9.52 6.58
CA VAL A 48 12.39 8.91 6.07
C VAL A 48 12.58 9.23 4.58
N THR A 49 13.74 9.77 4.22
CA THR A 49 14.11 10.11 2.84
C THR A 49 14.75 8.93 2.12
N ALA A 50 14.66 8.92 0.79
CA ALA A 50 15.36 7.92 -0.04
C ALA A 50 16.89 7.96 0.18
N GLU A 51 17.46 9.12 0.52
CA GLU A 51 18.88 9.25 0.82
C GLU A 51 19.26 8.53 2.12
N GLN A 52 18.51 8.73 3.21
CA GLN A 52 18.72 8.01 4.47
C GLN A 52 18.62 6.49 4.26
N LEU A 53 17.67 6.06 3.44
CA LEU A 53 17.47 4.65 3.15
C LEU A 53 18.62 4.03 2.34
N ARG A 54 19.15 4.77 1.35
CA ARG A 54 20.35 4.35 0.60
C ARG A 54 21.55 4.17 1.53
N ALA A 55 21.79 5.14 2.42
CA ALA A 55 22.88 5.05 3.41
C ALA A 55 22.74 3.81 4.31
N PHE A 56 21.53 3.55 4.81
CA PHE A 56 21.25 2.39 5.65
C PHE A 56 21.49 1.07 4.91
N VAL A 57 20.90 0.91 3.72
CA VAL A 57 21.03 -0.32 2.93
C VAL A 57 22.48 -0.58 2.54
N ALA A 58 23.24 0.45 2.15
CA ALA A 58 24.65 0.30 1.80
C ALA A 58 25.51 -0.22 2.96
N LEU A 59 25.18 0.13 4.21
CA LEU A 59 25.94 -0.28 5.40
C LEU A 59 25.41 -1.57 6.04
N ARG A 60 24.11 -1.88 5.91
CA ARG A 60 23.46 -3.01 6.61
C ARG A 60 23.01 -4.15 5.69
N GLY A 61 22.98 -3.94 4.38
CA GLY A 61 22.60 -4.97 3.40
C GLY A 61 21.11 -5.36 3.43
N ARG A 62 20.29 -4.60 4.15
CA ARG A 62 18.84 -4.82 4.29
C ARG A 62 18.11 -3.50 4.49
N ALA A 63 16.79 -3.52 4.29
CA ALA A 63 15.92 -2.45 4.75
C ALA A 63 15.95 -2.33 6.29
N PRO A 64 15.79 -1.12 6.85
CA PRO A 64 15.64 -0.92 8.28
C PRO A 64 14.29 -1.45 8.78
N THR A 65 14.24 -1.83 10.04
CA THR A 65 12.99 -2.05 10.77
C THR A 65 12.32 -0.70 11.08
N ALA A 66 11.02 -0.71 11.43
CA ALA A 66 10.30 0.50 11.82
C ALA A 66 10.96 1.22 13.02
N ALA A 67 11.49 0.47 14.00
CA ALA A 67 12.19 1.03 15.15
C ALA A 67 13.53 1.69 14.78
N GLU A 68 14.29 1.07 13.87
CA GLU A 68 15.53 1.67 13.34
C GLU A 68 15.23 2.93 12.53
N ALA A 69 14.18 2.89 11.70
CA ALA A 69 13.74 4.04 10.91
C ALA A 69 13.29 5.22 11.78
N ALA A 70 12.54 4.96 12.86
CA ALA A 70 12.16 5.98 13.84
C ALA A 70 13.39 6.61 14.52
N ALA A 71 14.47 5.84 14.71
CA ALA A 71 15.72 6.33 15.28
C ALA A 71 16.57 7.16 14.30
N PHE A 72 16.20 7.27 13.02
CA PHE A 72 16.90 8.15 12.08
C PHE A 72 16.76 9.63 12.49
N GLY A 73 15.65 10.00 13.12
CA GLY A 73 15.43 11.36 13.61
C GLY A 73 15.49 12.40 12.48
N THR A 74 16.08 13.58 12.75
CA THR A 74 16.28 14.65 11.76
C THR A 74 17.62 14.54 11.01
N GLN A 75 18.31 13.40 11.10
CA GLN A 75 19.63 13.23 10.48
C GLN A 75 19.54 13.25 8.96
N THR A 76 20.50 13.88 8.29
CA THR A 76 20.73 13.72 6.85
C THR A 76 21.25 12.31 6.53
N GLY A 77 21.23 11.90 5.26
CA GLY A 77 21.80 10.61 4.83
C GLY A 77 23.27 10.45 5.22
N ALA A 78 24.06 11.52 5.11
CA ALA A 78 25.46 11.55 5.50
C ALA A 78 25.69 11.40 7.02
N GLU A 79 24.86 12.05 7.86
CA GLU A 79 24.91 11.93 9.31
C GLU A 79 24.56 10.50 9.76
N LEU A 80 23.48 9.94 9.19
CA LEU A 80 23.09 8.56 9.45
C LEU A 80 24.19 7.58 9.04
N ALA A 81 24.77 7.74 7.85
CA ALA A 81 25.85 6.89 7.37
C ALA A 81 27.07 6.93 8.30
N THR A 82 27.38 8.10 8.86
CA THR A 82 28.47 8.29 9.83
C THR A 82 28.22 7.50 11.12
N THR A 83 27.02 7.59 11.67
CA THR A 83 26.59 6.85 12.87
C THR A 83 26.60 5.33 12.65
N LEU A 84 26.17 4.88 11.47
CA LEU A 84 26.16 3.46 11.12
C LEU A 84 27.58 2.91 10.87
N ALA A 85 28.44 3.68 10.22
CA ALA A 85 29.82 3.28 9.96
C ALA A 85 30.65 3.17 11.25
N SER A 86 30.41 4.05 12.24
CA SER A 86 31.08 4.00 13.54
C SER A 86 30.62 2.83 14.42
N SER A 87 29.44 2.26 14.14
CA SER A 87 28.89 1.07 14.81
C SER A 87 29.08 -0.24 14.03
N SER A 88 29.98 -0.23 13.03
CA SER A 88 30.32 -1.42 12.26
C SER A 88 31.11 -2.43 13.09
N THR A 89 30.79 -3.72 12.93
CA THR A 89 31.52 -4.84 13.54
C THR A 89 32.69 -5.34 12.67
N ALA A 90 32.92 -4.73 11.51
CA ALA A 90 34.03 -5.08 10.63
C ALA A 90 35.38 -4.85 11.32
N THR A 91 36.24 -5.86 11.29
CA THR A 91 37.54 -5.86 11.98
C THR A 91 38.65 -5.15 11.20
N SER A 92 38.43 -4.81 9.92
CA SER A 92 39.40 -4.09 9.06
C SER A 92 38.73 -3.23 7.98
N ASP A 93 39.49 -2.31 7.40
CA ASP A 93 39.03 -1.43 6.32
C ASP A 93 38.70 -2.19 5.04
N ALA A 94 39.46 -3.24 4.74
CA ALA A 94 39.19 -4.13 3.62
C ALA A 94 37.90 -4.93 3.83
N ALA A 95 37.64 -5.38 5.06
CA ALA A 95 36.40 -6.07 5.40
C ALA A 95 35.19 -5.14 5.25
N LEU A 96 35.31 -3.88 5.71
CA LEU A 96 34.25 -2.88 5.54
C LEU A 96 34.00 -2.57 4.05
N ALA A 97 35.06 -2.39 3.26
CA ALA A 97 34.94 -2.16 1.82
C ALA A 97 34.21 -3.31 1.12
N GLN A 98 34.58 -4.56 1.45
CA GLN A 98 33.93 -5.74 0.92
C GLN A 98 32.44 -5.81 1.31
N THR A 99 32.11 -5.54 2.57
CA THR A 99 30.71 -5.53 3.04
C THR A 99 29.88 -4.48 2.32
N VAL A 100 30.39 -3.25 2.17
CA VAL A 100 29.67 -2.18 1.47
C VAL A 100 29.43 -2.55 0.01
N LEU A 101 30.44 -3.04 -0.70
CA LEU A 101 30.28 -3.45 -2.10
C LEU A 101 29.27 -4.59 -2.26
N ALA A 102 29.33 -5.59 -1.38
CA ALA A 102 28.36 -6.68 -1.38
C ALA A 102 26.93 -6.18 -1.16
N ASN A 103 26.72 -5.26 -0.20
CA ASN A 103 25.41 -4.67 0.08
C ASN A 103 24.88 -3.81 -1.08
N LEU A 104 25.78 -3.17 -1.84
CA LEU A 104 25.44 -2.42 -3.05
C LEU A 104 25.19 -3.35 -4.26
N GLY A 105 25.29 -4.67 -4.09
CA GLY A 105 25.15 -5.64 -5.18
C GLY A 105 26.33 -5.64 -6.15
N VAL A 106 27.48 -5.07 -5.74
CA VAL A 106 28.72 -5.03 -6.52
C VAL A 106 29.62 -6.18 -6.08
N SER A 107 29.78 -7.17 -6.95
CA SER A 107 30.60 -8.36 -6.70
C SER A 107 31.30 -8.81 -7.98
N PRO A 108 32.26 -9.76 -7.90
CA PRO A 108 32.86 -10.37 -9.08
C PRO A 108 31.88 -11.10 -10.00
N GLN A 109 30.63 -11.34 -9.54
CA GLN A 109 29.57 -11.97 -10.33
C GLN A 109 28.68 -10.94 -11.05
N THR A 110 28.59 -9.71 -10.53
CA THR A 110 27.72 -8.66 -11.07
C THR A 110 28.50 -7.60 -11.85
N VAL A 111 29.81 -7.50 -11.63
CA VAL A 111 30.74 -6.59 -12.28
C VAL A 111 32.00 -7.36 -12.64
N ALA A 112 32.65 -7.00 -13.76
CA ALA A 112 33.91 -7.63 -14.18
C ALA A 112 34.96 -7.60 -13.05
N SER A 113 35.65 -8.73 -12.83
CA SER A 113 36.57 -8.91 -11.69
C SER A 113 37.63 -7.81 -11.57
N ALA A 114 38.18 -7.33 -12.69
CA ALA A 114 39.17 -6.25 -12.69
C ALA A 114 38.59 -4.91 -12.16
N SER A 115 37.37 -4.58 -12.57
CA SER A 115 36.67 -3.37 -12.10
C SER A 115 36.25 -3.50 -10.63
N TYR A 116 35.82 -4.70 -10.21
CA TYR A 116 35.53 -4.99 -8.81
C TYR A 116 36.78 -4.81 -7.93
N THR A 117 37.90 -5.44 -8.28
CA THR A 117 39.15 -5.35 -7.51
C THR A 117 39.66 -3.91 -7.44
N THR A 118 39.63 -3.17 -8.56
CA THR A 118 40.04 -1.76 -8.59
C THR A 118 39.20 -0.91 -7.63
N LEU A 119 37.87 -1.11 -7.62
CA LEU A 119 36.98 -0.38 -6.73
C LEU A 119 37.17 -0.78 -5.26
N GLN A 120 37.37 -2.07 -4.99
CA GLN A 120 37.62 -2.58 -3.63
C GLN A 120 38.91 -2.01 -3.04
N ASP A 121 39.99 -2.00 -3.82
CA ASP A 121 41.30 -1.47 -3.40
C ASP A 121 41.20 0.04 -3.14
N ALA A 122 40.56 0.79 -4.04
CA ALA A 122 40.34 2.22 -3.86
C ALA A 122 39.53 2.50 -2.59
N LEU A 123 38.42 1.79 -2.38
CA LEU A 123 37.57 1.99 -1.20
C LEU A 123 38.30 1.64 0.10
N THR A 124 39.12 0.58 0.09
CA THR A 124 39.97 0.20 1.22
C THR A 124 40.98 1.29 1.57
N GLN A 125 41.68 1.83 0.56
CA GLN A 125 42.63 2.93 0.76
C GLN A 125 41.95 4.20 1.29
N TYR A 126 40.75 4.51 0.77
CA TYR A 126 39.95 5.62 1.27
C TYR A 126 39.54 5.42 2.73
N PHE A 127 39.10 4.22 3.13
CA PHE A 127 38.76 3.95 4.52
C PHE A 127 39.99 4.00 5.45
N ALA A 128 41.17 3.60 4.98
CA ALA A 128 42.41 3.71 5.75
C ALA A 128 42.88 5.17 5.91
N ALA A 129 42.73 5.98 4.85
CA ALA A 129 43.15 7.38 4.86
C ALA A 129 42.25 8.28 5.72
N TYR A 130 40.99 7.88 5.93
CA TYR A 130 39.98 8.70 6.59
C TYR A 130 39.35 7.99 7.80
N GLY A 131 39.27 8.69 8.94
CA GLY A 131 38.69 8.15 10.17
C GLY A 131 37.21 7.75 10.05
N SER A 132 36.69 7.04 11.05
CA SER A 132 35.35 6.42 11.05
C SER A 132 34.21 7.34 10.60
N ALA A 133 34.25 8.62 10.98
CA ALA A 133 33.24 9.59 10.56
C ALA A 133 33.20 9.86 9.05
N ALA A 134 34.37 9.94 8.40
CA ALA A 134 34.45 10.21 6.97
C ALA A 134 34.12 8.97 6.11
N ARG A 135 34.21 7.76 6.68
CA ARG A 135 33.80 6.52 6.01
C ARG A 135 32.31 6.51 5.69
N GLY A 136 31.47 6.97 6.62
CA GLY A 136 30.02 7.09 6.39
C GLY A 136 29.70 8.00 5.21
N VAL A 137 30.34 9.17 5.14
CA VAL A 137 30.17 10.13 4.03
C VAL A 137 30.58 9.51 2.68
N ILE A 138 31.70 8.76 2.65
CA ILE A 138 32.15 8.06 1.45
C ILE A 138 31.11 7.03 0.99
N VAL A 139 30.54 6.26 1.92
CA VAL A 139 29.50 5.27 1.60
C VAL A 139 28.23 5.93 1.08
N ASN A 140 27.78 7.03 1.70
CA ASN A 140 26.62 7.79 1.23
C ASN A 140 26.80 8.28 -0.22
N ASN A 141 27.98 8.84 -0.52
CA ASN A 141 28.30 9.32 -1.86
C ASN A 141 28.36 8.18 -2.88
N LEU A 142 28.98 7.05 -2.52
CA LEU A 142 29.06 5.87 -3.39
C LEU A 142 27.66 5.32 -3.71
N ALA A 143 26.80 5.20 -2.69
CA ALA A 143 25.42 4.75 -2.86
C ALA A 143 24.61 5.71 -3.76
N GLY A 144 24.78 7.03 -3.58
CA GLY A 144 24.14 8.05 -4.42
C GLY A 144 24.60 8.01 -5.88
N LEU A 145 25.89 7.79 -6.13
CA LEU A 145 26.42 7.62 -7.47
C LEU A 145 25.86 6.36 -8.14
N LEU A 146 25.91 5.22 -7.45
CA LEU A 146 25.40 3.96 -7.99
C LEU A 146 23.91 4.04 -8.33
N ALA A 147 23.10 4.68 -7.48
CA ALA A 147 21.66 4.83 -7.70
C ALA A 147 21.32 5.56 -9.02
N ASN A 148 22.22 6.41 -9.52
CA ASN A 148 22.04 7.21 -10.74
C ASN A 148 22.56 6.52 -12.03
N LEU A 149 22.98 5.26 -11.94
CA LEU A 149 23.58 4.53 -13.05
C LEU A 149 22.74 3.34 -13.59
N PRO A 150 21.39 3.36 -13.58
CA PRO A 150 20.60 2.17 -13.93
C PRO A 150 20.72 1.77 -15.41
N LEU A 151 21.22 2.68 -16.26
CA LEU A 151 21.43 2.45 -17.70
C LEU A 151 22.90 2.19 -18.05
N ASP A 152 23.79 2.18 -17.06
CA ASP A 152 25.21 1.93 -17.30
C ASP A 152 25.46 0.45 -17.64
N VAL A 153 26.36 0.18 -18.58
CA VAL A 153 26.67 -1.17 -19.06
C VAL A 153 27.42 -2.02 -18.03
N THR A 154 28.22 -1.39 -17.17
CA THR A 154 29.03 -2.05 -16.14
C THR A 154 28.31 -2.06 -14.79
N TRP A 155 27.60 -0.97 -14.46
CA TRP A 155 27.04 -0.74 -13.13
C TRP A 155 25.51 -0.77 -13.08
N GLY A 156 24.84 -0.88 -14.23
CA GLY A 156 23.39 -0.83 -14.32
C GLY A 156 22.69 -2.00 -13.65
N ALA A 157 23.25 -3.22 -13.71
CA ALA A 157 22.67 -4.37 -13.00
C ALA A 157 22.74 -4.21 -11.47
N PRO A 158 23.91 -3.92 -10.85
CA PRO A 158 23.99 -3.56 -9.44
C PRO A 158 23.10 -2.37 -9.06
N SER A 159 23.08 -1.30 -9.88
CA SER A 159 22.27 -0.11 -9.66
C SER A 159 20.78 -0.42 -9.58
N ARG A 160 20.24 -1.21 -10.53
CA ARG A 160 18.83 -1.61 -10.53
C ARG A 160 18.49 -2.48 -9.32
N ALA A 161 19.34 -3.43 -8.97
CA ALA A 161 19.13 -4.29 -7.80
C ALA A 161 19.12 -3.48 -6.50
N PHE A 162 20.09 -2.57 -6.33
CA PHE A 162 20.17 -1.67 -5.18
C PHE A 162 18.95 -0.75 -5.10
N ASN A 163 18.57 -0.11 -6.21
CA ASN A 163 17.39 0.76 -6.27
C ASN A 163 16.09 -0.01 -5.96
N ALA A 164 15.96 -1.27 -6.38
CA ALA A 164 14.81 -2.10 -6.05
C ALA A 164 14.73 -2.40 -4.54
N MET A 165 15.85 -2.68 -3.88
CA MET A 165 15.89 -2.90 -2.43
C MET A 165 15.58 -1.63 -1.62
N VAL A 166 16.07 -0.47 -2.08
CA VAL A 166 15.72 0.82 -1.50
C VAL A 166 14.22 1.10 -1.68
N ALA A 167 13.68 0.87 -2.87
CA ALA A 167 12.25 1.05 -3.13
C ALA A 167 11.37 0.09 -2.29
N SER A 168 11.78 -1.17 -2.13
CA SER A 168 11.04 -2.13 -1.29
C SER A 168 11.10 -1.74 0.19
N GLY A 169 12.27 -1.27 0.67
CA GLY A 169 12.42 -0.77 2.03
C GLY A 169 11.54 0.46 2.28
N LEU A 170 11.50 1.39 1.32
CA LEU A 170 10.66 2.58 1.40
C LEU A 170 9.19 2.18 1.44
N SER A 171 8.77 1.21 0.62
CA SER A 171 7.41 0.66 0.67
C SER A 171 7.10 0.05 2.03
N VAL A 172 7.97 -0.78 2.62
CA VAL A 172 7.72 -1.42 3.93
C VAL A 172 7.63 -0.39 5.06
N LEU A 173 8.52 0.60 5.10
CA LEU A 173 8.48 1.68 6.09
C LEU A 173 7.27 2.58 5.91
N ASN A 174 6.89 2.84 4.66
CA ASN A 174 5.67 3.57 4.37
C ASN A 174 4.43 2.76 4.71
N ASN A 175 4.53 1.44 4.86
CA ASN A 175 3.43 0.52 5.14
C ASN A 175 3.17 0.24 6.63
N THR A 176 3.83 0.96 7.55
CA THR A 176 3.53 0.90 9.00
C THR A 176 3.21 2.30 9.53
N ALA A 177 1.93 2.57 9.83
CA ALA A 177 1.53 3.83 10.47
C ALA A 177 1.72 3.75 11.98
N ALA A 178 1.95 4.92 12.62
CA ALA A 178 1.98 5.02 14.07
C ALA A 178 0.63 4.57 14.68
N ALA A 179 0.70 3.86 15.80
CA ALA A 179 -0.48 3.53 16.60
C ALA A 179 -1.16 4.82 17.08
N VAL A 180 -2.50 4.81 17.11
CA VAL A 180 -3.29 5.89 17.71
C VAL A 180 -3.10 5.82 19.23
N SER A 181 -3.04 6.98 19.90
CA SER A 181 -3.14 7.07 21.34
C SER A 181 -4.26 8.02 21.72
N GLY A 182 -5.16 7.56 22.58
CA GLY A 182 -6.32 8.34 23.01
C GLY A 182 -7.29 8.62 21.86
N CYS A 183 -8.12 9.65 22.01
CA CYS A 183 -9.11 9.98 20.99
C CYS A 183 -8.56 10.90 19.88
N THR A 184 -7.56 10.42 19.15
CA THR A 184 -6.92 11.13 18.03
C THR A 184 -7.19 10.42 16.70
N THR A 185 -7.04 11.16 15.60
CA THR A 185 -7.19 10.60 14.26
C THR A 185 -5.82 10.54 13.60
N VAL A 186 -5.43 9.35 13.14
CA VAL A 186 -4.17 9.15 12.39
C VAL A 186 -4.47 8.89 10.92
N GLN A 187 -3.66 9.44 10.04
CA GLN A 187 -3.81 9.20 8.60
C GLN A 187 -3.45 7.75 8.26
N MET A 188 -4.24 7.16 7.36
CA MET A 188 -4.02 5.83 6.80
C MET A 188 -4.21 5.85 5.28
N ALA A 189 -3.70 4.80 4.62
CA ALA A 189 -3.85 4.59 3.19
C ALA A 189 -4.04 3.10 2.89
N ILE A 190 -4.51 2.80 1.68
CA ILE A 190 -4.50 1.43 1.16
C ILE A 190 -3.04 1.00 0.97
N GLY A 191 -2.70 -0.21 1.42
CA GLY A 191 -1.34 -0.75 1.46
C GLY A 191 -0.70 -0.71 2.85
N LEU A 192 -1.30 0.01 3.80
CA LEU A 192 -0.79 0.12 5.17
C LEU A 192 -1.28 -1.02 6.06
N THR A 193 -0.39 -1.48 6.94
CA THR A 193 -0.74 -2.23 8.15
C THR A 193 -0.51 -1.35 9.37
N ILE A 194 -1.49 -1.28 10.24
CA ILE A 194 -1.43 -0.58 11.51
C ILE A 194 -1.42 -1.62 12.61
N THR A 195 -0.49 -1.51 13.55
CA THR A 195 -0.52 -2.25 14.82
C THR A 195 -0.95 -1.27 15.89
N GLY A 196 -2.16 -1.43 16.40
CA GLY A 196 -2.75 -0.58 17.43
C GLY A 196 -3.00 -1.36 18.72
N ALA A 197 -3.49 -0.65 19.74
CA ALA A 197 -3.96 -1.27 20.96
C ALA A 197 -5.13 -0.46 21.50
N TRP A 198 -6.21 -1.15 21.85
CA TRP A 198 -7.29 -0.50 22.60
C TRP A 198 -6.82 -0.24 24.02
N THR A 199 -6.85 1.01 24.45
CA THR A 199 -6.42 1.49 25.77
C THR A 199 -7.56 2.19 26.52
N ALA A 200 -7.31 2.50 27.80
CA ALA A 200 -8.28 3.17 28.65
C ALA A 200 -8.58 4.62 28.20
N ASP A 201 -7.70 5.23 27.39
CA ASP A 201 -7.78 6.64 27.00
C ASP A 201 -8.41 6.84 25.60
N ASP A 202 -8.68 5.76 24.87
CA ASP A 202 -9.22 5.82 23.50
C ASP A 202 -10.64 6.40 23.45
N CYS A 203 -11.08 6.75 22.24
CA CYS A 203 -12.45 7.21 22.03
C CYS A 203 -13.46 6.15 22.51
N VAL A 204 -14.59 6.62 23.04
CA VAL A 204 -15.74 5.79 23.35
C VAL A 204 -16.90 6.21 22.45
N ASP A 205 -17.53 5.25 21.78
CA ASP A 205 -18.73 5.51 21.00
C ASP A 205 -19.93 5.60 21.95
N PRO A 206 -20.63 6.75 22.02
CA PRO A 206 -21.68 6.95 23.00
C PRO A 206 -22.92 6.07 22.74
N ASN A 207 -23.12 5.61 21.49
CA ASN A 207 -24.29 4.80 21.14
C ASN A 207 -24.04 3.31 21.41
N LEU A 208 -22.81 2.86 21.20
CA LEU A 208 -22.44 1.45 21.34
C LEU A 208 -21.79 1.15 22.69
N ASN A 209 -21.34 2.19 23.41
CA ASN A 209 -20.55 2.09 24.64
C ASN A 209 -19.34 1.15 24.47
N VAL A 210 -18.60 1.31 23.37
CA VAL A 210 -17.36 0.55 23.10
C VAL A 210 -16.23 1.47 22.72
N ARG A 211 -15.00 1.04 23.03
CA ARG A 211 -13.78 1.78 22.69
C ARG A 211 -13.44 1.61 21.22
N TYR A 212 -12.90 2.65 20.61
CA TYR A 212 -12.38 2.58 19.26
C TYR A 212 -11.20 3.52 19.05
N ASP A 213 -10.36 3.12 18.11
CA ASP A 213 -9.42 4.00 17.45
C ASP A 213 -9.98 4.40 16.08
N GLN A 214 -9.57 5.56 15.60
CA GLN A 214 -10.02 6.07 14.31
C GLN A 214 -8.89 6.56 13.42
N TYR A 215 -9.08 6.32 12.13
CA TYR A 215 -8.10 6.58 11.09
C TYR A 215 -8.74 7.34 9.94
N ALA A 216 -8.05 8.36 9.43
CA ALA A 216 -8.47 9.09 8.25
C ALA A 216 -7.93 8.40 6.99
N LEU A 217 -8.82 8.07 6.05
CA LEU A 217 -8.49 7.47 4.76
C LEU A 217 -8.94 8.43 3.65
N GLN A 218 -7.99 8.91 2.85
CA GLN A 218 -8.29 9.72 1.68
C GLN A 218 -8.16 8.89 0.40
N LEU A 219 -9.22 8.89 -0.41
CA LEU A 219 -9.26 8.26 -1.73
C LEU A 219 -9.30 9.35 -2.80
N THR A 220 -8.25 9.47 -3.61
CA THR A 220 -8.18 10.45 -4.70
C THR A 220 -8.95 10.02 -5.96
N SER A 221 -9.31 8.74 -6.03
CA SER A 221 -10.11 8.12 -7.07
C SER A 221 -10.95 7.00 -6.43
N GLN A 222 -11.99 6.52 -7.14
CA GLN A 222 -12.68 5.31 -6.71
C GLN A 222 -11.67 4.17 -6.48
N ALA A 223 -11.81 3.46 -5.37
CA ALA A 223 -10.93 2.36 -5.01
C ALA A 223 -11.74 1.15 -4.54
N ALA A 224 -11.25 -0.04 -4.93
CA ALA A 224 -11.69 -1.31 -4.38
C ALA A 224 -10.59 -1.88 -3.48
N PHE A 225 -10.91 -2.21 -2.24
CA PHE A 225 -9.92 -2.68 -1.27
C PHE A 225 -10.51 -3.69 -0.29
N ARG A 226 -9.62 -4.47 0.30
CA ARG A 226 -9.90 -5.41 1.39
C ARG A 226 -9.40 -4.81 2.70
N ALA A 227 -10.25 -4.82 3.73
CA ALA A 227 -9.88 -4.50 5.10
C ALA A 227 -9.83 -5.79 5.94
N GLU A 228 -8.74 -5.96 6.68
CA GLU A 228 -8.52 -7.09 7.57
C GLU A 228 -8.23 -6.56 8.97
N VAL A 229 -8.98 -7.02 9.98
CA VAL A 229 -8.74 -6.67 11.38
C VAL A 229 -8.46 -7.94 12.18
N SER A 230 -7.30 -8.02 12.82
CA SER A 230 -6.96 -9.08 13.78
C SER A 230 -6.91 -8.54 15.21
N GLY A 231 -7.24 -9.38 16.19
CA GLY A 231 -7.32 -8.97 17.60
C GLY A 231 -8.33 -9.78 18.38
N GLY A 232 -8.72 -9.29 19.56
CA GLY A 232 -9.70 -9.95 20.43
C GLY A 232 -11.01 -10.33 19.71
N ALA A 233 -11.60 -11.47 20.08
CA ALA A 233 -12.88 -11.90 19.53
C ALA A 233 -13.98 -10.85 19.81
N GLY A 234 -14.84 -10.58 18.82
CA GLY A 234 -15.91 -9.59 18.91
C GLY A 234 -15.52 -8.15 18.52
N ARG A 235 -14.28 -7.92 18.08
CA ARG A 235 -13.85 -6.65 17.47
C ARG A 235 -14.71 -6.28 16.26
N GLN A 236 -14.87 -4.97 16.01
CA GLN A 236 -15.67 -4.47 14.88
C GLN A 236 -14.90 -3.50 14.00
N LEU A 237 -15.32 -3.41 12.74
CA LEU A 237 -14.84 -2.45 11.76
C LEU A 237 -16.03 -1.66 11.21
N ARG A 238 -15.91 -0.32 11.20
CA ARG A 238 -16.87 0.56 10.53
C ARG A 238 -16.12 1.62 9.73
N ILE A 239 -16.69 2.03 8.61
CA ILE A 239 -16.18 3.12 7.77
C ILE A 239 -17.28 4.16 7.62
N PHE A 240 -16.91 5.41 7.85
CA PHE A 240 -17.78 6.58 7.73
C PHE A 240 -17.25 7.49 6.62
N ALA A 241 -18.14 8.11 5.85
CA ALA A 241 -17.80 9.24 5.01
C ALA A 241 -17.57 10.50 5.86
N SER A 242 -16.99 11.54 5.27
CA SER A 242 -16.67 12.81 5.93
C SER A 242 -17.86 13.54 6.55
N ASP A 243 -19.08 13.29 6.06
CA ASP A 243 -20.34 13.80 6.61
C ASP A 243 -20.86 13.00 7.82
N GLY A 244 -20.10 12.01 8.29
CA GLY A 244 -20.45 11.12 9.39
C GLY A 244 -21.40 9.99 8.99
N ARG A 245 -21.73 9.82 7.71
CA ARG A 245 -22.54 8.70 7.22
C ARG A 245 -21.74 7.40 7.26
N ALA A 246 -22.29 6.36 7.88
CA ALA A 246 -21.73 5.01 7.75
C ALA A 246 -21.86 4.51 6.29
N VAL A 247 -20.74 4.10 5.70
CA VAL A 247 -20.66 3.49 4.35
C VAL A 247 -20.25 2.02 4.40
N GLY A 248 -19.87 1.54 5.58
CA GLY A 248 -19.83 0.12 5.88
C GLY A 248 -19.76 -0.12 7.38
N GLU A 249 -20.49 -1.13 7.83
CA GLU A 249 -20.53 -1.55 9.22
C GLU A 249 -20.44 -3.07 9.25
N GLN A 250 -19.78 -3.63 10.27
CA GLN A 250 -19.78 -5.08 10.43
C GLN A 250 -21.24 -5.60 10.44
N PRO A 251 -21.60 -6.51 9.51
CA PRO A 251 -22.93 -7.13 9.50
C PRO A 251 -23.10 -8.09 10.69
N SER A 252 -24.28 -8.68 10.84
CA SER A 252 -24.56 -9.62 11.93
C SER A 252 -23.58 -10.81 11.98
N ASP A 253 -23.54 -11.50 13.12
CA ASP A 253 -22.60 -12.59 13.42
C ASP A 253 -22.54 -13.70 12.36
N ALA A 254 -23.63 -13.95 11.62
CA ALA A 254 -23.62 -14.95 10.55
C ALA A 254 -22.66 -14.60 9.40
N PHE A 255 -22.48 -13.30 9.11
CA PHE A 255 -21.64 -12.80 8.04
C PHE A 255 -20.26 -12.33 8.52
N ALA A 256 -20.12 -12.07 9.81
CA ALA A 256 -18.86 -11.66 10.42
C ALA A 256 -18.74 -12.27 11.83
N PRO A 257 -18.55 -13.59 11.96
CA PRO A 257 -18.58 -14.24 13.27
C PRO A 257 -17.48 -13.69 14.18
N ALA A 258 -17.83 -13.38 15.43
CA ALA A 258 -16.93 -12.76 16.40
C ALA A 258 -15.59 -13.50 16.59
N ALA A 259 -15.57 -14.82 16.41
CA ALA A 259 -14.40 -15.67 16.57
C ALA A 259 -13.49 -15.73 15.34
N VAL A 260 -13.94 -15.27 14.16
CA VAL A 260 -13.12 -15.30 12.93
C VAL A 260 -11.99 -14.28 13.05
N ASP A 261 -10.76 -14.72 12.76
CA ASP A 261 -9.56 -13.88 12.77
C ASP A 261 -8.64 -14.17 11.58
N PRO A 262 -8.42 -13.20 10.65
CA PRO A 262 -8.91 -11.81 10.63
C PRO A 262 -10.39 -11.64 10.26
N LEU A 263 -11.05 -10.63 10.84
CA LEU A 263 -12.32 -10.08 10.36
C LEU A 263 -12.01 -9.46 9.00
N THR A 264 -12.65 -9.96 7.95
CA THR A 264 -12.37 -9.54 6.58
C THR A 264 -13.62 -8.93 5.96
N LEU A 265 -13.55 -7.65 5.59
CA LEU A 265 -14.58 -6.94 4.86
C LEU A 265 -13.99 -6.35 3.58
N GLN A 266 -14.78 -6.23 2.52
CA GLN A 266 -14.35 -5.60 1.28
C GLN A 266 -15.17 -4.33 1.00
N TYR A 267 -14.58 -3.41 0.25
CA TYR A 267 -15.16 -2.11 -0.01
C TYR A 267 -14.89 -1.69 -1.46
N ILE A 268 -15.89 -1.08 -2.09
CA ILE A 268 -15.75 -0.28 -3.30
C ILE A 268 -16.31 1.09 -2.98
N LEU A 269 -15.42 2.09 -2.86
CA LEU A 269 -15.80 3.44 -2.45
C LEU A 269 -15.35 4.45 -3.52
N PRO A 270 -16.12 5.51 -3.77
CA PRO A 270 -15.70 6.58 -4.68
C PRO A 270 -14.52 7.39 -4.09
N ALA A 271 -14.03 8.36 -4.85
CA ALA A 271 -13.10 9.34 -4.30
C ALA A 271 -13.77 10.10 -3.14
N GLY A 272 -13.00 10.40 -2.10
CA GLY A 272 -13.50 11.10 -0.93
C GLY A 272 -12.65 10.88 0.32
N ASP A 273 -13.03 11.58 1.37
CA ASP A 273 -12.43 11.46 2.69
C ASP A 273 -13.30 10.57 3.57
N TYR A 274 -12.67 9.60 4.24
CA TYR A 274 -13.33 8.59 5.06
C TYR A 274 -12.68 8.49 6.44
N ILE A 275 -13.46 8.06 7.42
CA ILE A 275 -12.99 7.70 8.75
C ILE A 275 -13.22 6.21 8.95
N VAL A 276 -12.14 5.47 9.16
CA VAL A 276 -12.14 4.05 9.49
C VAL A 276 -12.03 3.92 11.00
N ARG A 277 -12.97 3.23 11.64
CA ARG A 277 -12.99 2.99 13.09
C ARG A 277 -12.84 1.51 13.38
N VAL A 278 -11.90 1.21 14.27
CA VAL A 278 -11.63 -0.14 14.76
C VAL A 278 -12.08 -0.23 16.21
N TYR A 279 -13.16 -0.96 16.44
CA TYR A 279 -13.81 -1.07 17.73
C TYR A 279 -13.34 -2.30 18.49
N SER A 280 -13.11 -2.12 19.78
CA SER A 280 -12.95 -3.20 20.75
C SER A 280 -14.24 -4.00 20.91
N ALA A 281 -14.13 -5.21 21.49
CA ALA A 281 -15.28 -6.09 21.67
C ALA A 281 -16.29 -5.61 22.74
N ALA A 282 -15.85 -4.78 23.69
CA ALA A 282 -16.67 -4.30 24.81
C ALA A 282 -16.10 -3.01 25.40
N ALA A 283 -16.91 -2.27 26.18
CA ALA A 283 -16.57 -0.99 26.81
C ALA A 283 -15.22 -0.94 27.54
N THR A 284 -14.83 -2.04 28.18
CA THR A 284 -13.59 -2.13 28.99
C THR A 284 -12.53 -3.02 28.34
N SER A 285 -12.80 -3.54 27.14
CA SER A 285 -11.86 -4.41 26.44
C SER A 285 -10.65 -3.58 26.01
N THR A 286 -9.47 -4.05 26.41
CA THR A 286 -8.17 -3.52 26.01
C THR A 286 -7.38 -4.63 25.34
N GLY A 287 -6.37 -4.26 24.56
CA GLY A 287 -5.47 -5.21 23.93
C GLY A 287 -5.09 -4.82 22.52
N ASN A 288 -4.11 -5.54 21.99
CA ASN A 288 -3.54 -5.23 20.68
C ASN A 288 -4.46 -5.68 19.55
N TYR A 289 -4.42 -4.95 18.45
CA TYR A 289 -5.03 -5.35 17.19
C TYR A 289 -4.12 -4.99 16.02
N THR A 290 -4.39 -5.57 14.86
CA THR A 290 -3.84 -5.10 13.58
C THR A 290 -4.98 -4.73 12.65
N LEU A 291 -4.82 -3.61 11.94
CA LEU A 291 -5.71 -3.17 10.84
C LEU A 291 -4.88 -3.12 9.57
N LYS A 292 -5.30 -3.84 8.53
CA LYS A 292 -4.65 -3.83 7.23
C LYS A 292 -5.66 -3.46 6.15
N LEU A 293 -5.34 -2.43 5.36
CA LEU A 293 -6.03 -2.15 4.11
C LEU A 293 -5.15 -2.58 2.95
N SER A 294 -5.67 -3.36 2.02
CA SER A 294 -4.90 -3.84 0.87
C SER A 294 -5.67 -3.74 -0.42
N SER A 295 -4.96 -3.63 -1.54
CA SER A 295 -5.54 -3.69 -2.89
C SER A 295 -5.95 -5.11 -3.30
N ALA A 296 -5.87 -6.10 -2.41
CA ALA A 296 -6.27 -7.49 -2.65
C ALA A 296 -7.80 -7.66 -2.58
N PHE A 297 -8.52 -6.80 -3.28
CA PHE A 297 -9.96 -6.89 -3.49
C PHE A 297 -10.28 -8.07 -4.42
N SER A 298 -11.35 -8.80 -4.13
CA SER A 298 -11.85 -9.86 -4.98
C SER A 298 -13.31 -10.13 -4.66
N THR A 299 -14.19 -10.15 -5.66
CA THR A 299 -15.56 -10.63 -5.47
C THR A 299 -15.65 -12.13 -5.18
N ALA A 300 -14.51 -12.84 -5.11
CA ALA A 300 -14.44 -14.22 -4.68
C ALA A 300 -15.02 -14.40 -3.27
N ALA A 301 -16.18 -15.03 -3.19
CA ALA A 301 -16.76 -15.57 -1.99
C ALA A 301 -16.33 -17.04 -1.79
N ALA A 302 -15.99 -17.41 -0.55
CA ALA A 302 -15.70 -18.80 -0.20
C ALA A 302 -16.99 -19.58 0.07
N GLY A 303 -17.32 -20.53 -0.81
CA GLY A 303 -18.44 -21.47 -0.61
C GLY A 303 -19.83 -20.82 -0.61
N ASP A 304 -20.77 -21.44 0.10
CA ASP A 304 -22.19 -21.05 0.10
C ASP A 304 -22.50 -19.83 1.01
N THR A 305 -21.50 -19.27 1.69
CA THR A 305 -21.70 -18.23 2.73
C THR A 305 -21.57 -16.79 2.21
N CYS A 306 -21.19 -16.60 0.94
CA CYS A 306 -20.99 -15.26 0.38
C CYS A 306 -19.96 -14.38 1.10
N LEU A 307 -18.95 -14.98 1.73
CA LEU A 307 -17.95 -14.25 2.50
C LEU A 307 -16.60 -14.13 1.78
N PRO A 308 -15.90 -12.98 1.91
CA PRO A 308 -16.27 -11.80 2.70
C PRO A 308 -17.31 -10.91 2.00
N VAL A 309 -18.13 -10.19 2.78
CA VAL A 309 -19.10 -9.23 2.23
C VAL A 309 -18.39 -8.04 1.58
N THR A 310 -19.00 -7.53 0.50
CA THR A 310 -18.52 -6.32 -0.20
C THR A 310 -19.46 -5.15 0.05
N PHE A 311 -18.95 -4.09 0.67
CA PHE A 311 -19.65 -2.82 0.81
C PHE A 311 -19.47 -1.93 -0.42
N THR A 312 -20.54 -1.22 -0.78
CA THR A 312 -20.52 -0.16 -1.79
C THR A 312 -21.32 1.04 -1.31
N THR A 313 -21.19 2.17 -2.00
CA THR A 313 -21.96 3.38 -1.71
C THR A 313 -22.34 4.13 -2.98
N TYR A 314 -23.02 5.25 -2.85
CA TYR A 314 -23.42 6.08 -3.99
C TYR A 314 -22.20 6.63 -4.75
N GLY A 315 -22.35 6.81 -6.06
CA GLY A 315 -21.30 7.33 -6.93
C GLY A 315 -20.30 6.27 -7.40
N VAL A 316 -20.59 4.99 -7.16
CA VAL A 316 -19.73 3.87 -7.58
C VAL A 316 -20.13 3.36 -8.96
N ALA A 317 -19.13 3.11 -9.81
CA ALA A 317 -19.25 2.32 -11.04
C ALA A 317 -18.15 1.26 -11.08
N THR A 318 -18.49 -0.01 -11.04
CA THR A 318 -17.52 -1.12 -10.92
C THR A 318 -17.77 -2.19 -11.98
N THR A 319 -16.69 -2.74 -12.53
CA THR A 319 -16.73 -3.87 -13.46
C THR A 319 -16.24 -5.12 -12.75
N GLN A 320 -17.07 -6.16 -12.71
CA GLN A 320 -16.79 -7.43 -12.04
C GLN A 320 -17.22 -8.60 -12.94
N SER A 321 -17.15 -9.83 -12.45
CA SER A 321 -17.53 -11.01 -13.22
C SER A 321 -18.24 -12.05 -12.37
N ILE A 322 -19.38 -12.54 -12.87
CA ILE A 322 -19.97 -13.78 -12.36
C ILE A 322 -19.08 -14.93 -12.83
N ALA A 323 -18.48 -15.69 -11.91
CA ALA A 323 -17.56 -16.77 -12.22
C ALA A 323 -17.68 -17.93 -11.23
N GLN A 324 -17.52 -19.16 -11.71
CA GLN A 324 -17.60 -20.34 -10.85
C GLN A 324 -16.36 -20.45 -9.94
N GLY A 325 -16.57 -20.82 -8.68
CA GLY A 325 -15.50 -20.88 -7.67
C GLY A 325 -15.03 -19.50 -7.19
N VAL A 326 -15.66 -18.43 -7.67
CA VAL A 326 -15.43 -17.04 -7.28
C VAL A 326 -16.74 -16.46 -6.76
N SER A 327 -17.78 -16.39 -7.59
CA SER A 327 -19.10 -15.90 -7.16
C SER A 327 -19.75 -16.82 -6.14
N CYS A 328 -20.62 -16.25 -5.33
CA CYS A 328 -21.45 -17.00 -4.40
C CYS A 328 -22.29 -18.04 -5.14
N VAL A 329 -22.60 -19.13 -4.42
CA VAL A 329 -23.69 -20.02 -4.80
C VAL A 329 -24.86 -19.79 -3.85
N PHE A 330 -26.00 -19.34 -4.36
CA PHE A 330 -27.24 -19.22 -3.59
C PHE A 330 -28.37 -19.97 -4.27
N GLN A 331 -28.96 -20.92 -3.56
CA GLN A 331 -30.02 -21.80 -4.08
C GLN A 331 -29.69 -22.47 -5.44
N GLY A 332 -28.40 -22.76 -5.67
CA GLY A 332 -27.91 -23.39 -6.89
C GLY A 332 -27.56 -22.43 -8.04
N GLY A 333 -27.77 -21.12 -7.87
CA GLY A 333 -27.40 -20.08 -8.83
C GLY A 333 -26.10 -19.34 -8.46
N LEU A 334 -25.40 -18.81 -9.45
CA LEU A 334 -24.23 -17.95 -9.24
C LEU A 334 -24.64 -16.48 -9.06
N GLU A 335 -24.15 -15.82 -8.03
CA GLU A 335 -24.43 -14.40 -7.78
C GLU A 335 -23.27 -13.68 -7.09
N ASP A 336 -23.19 -12.37 -7.31
CA ASP A 336 -22.34 -11.46 -6.54
C ASP A 336 -23.25 -10.56 -5.69
N ARG A 337 -22.86 -10.32 -4.44
CA ARG A 337 -23.63 -9.50 -3.48
C ARG A 337 -22.85 -8.28 -3.02
N TYR A 338 -23.55 -7.15 -2.95
CA TYR A 338 -23.04 -5.90 -2.42
C TYR A 338 -23.96 -5.38 -1.32
N LEU A 339 -23.38 -4.87 -0.24
CA LEU A 339 -24.11 -4.21 0.83
C LEU A 339 -24.05 -2.69 0.65
N LEU A 340 -25.22 -2.07 0.69
CA LEU A 340 -25.41 -0.62 0.70
C LEU A 340 -26.12 -0.25 2.01
N LEU A 341 -25.53 0.62 2.81
CA LEU A 341 -26.23 1.21 3.95
C LEU A 341 -27.07 2.38 3.45
N MET A 342 -28.39 2.31 3.62
CA MET A 342 -29.32 3.40 3.27
C MET A 342 -30.01 3.93 4.52
N ARG A 343 -30.40 5.22 4.50
CA ARG A 343 -31.31 5.79 5.49
C ARG A 343 -32.72 5.85 4.92
N ILE A 344 -33.73 5.74 5.79
CA ILE A 344 -35.14 5.92 5.39
C ILE A 344 -35.34 7.23 4.62
N GLY A 345 -36.09 7.16 3.51
CA GLY A 345 -36.34 8.28 2.60
C GLY A 345 -35.27 8.50 1.53
N GLU A 346 -34.08 7.91 1.65
CA GLU A 346 -33.06 8.00 0.60
C GLU A 346 -33.45 7.23 -0.65
N ARG A 347 -33.04 7.72 -1.81
CA ARG A 347 -33.28 7.08 -3.09
C ARG A 347 -31.97 6.55 -3.67
N VAL A 348 -32.03 5.34 -4.22
CA VAL A 348 -30.94 4.73 -4.98
C VAL A 348 -31.44 4.38 -6.38
N THR A 349 -30.56 4.54 -7.36
CA THR A 349 -30.68 3.89 -8.67
C THR A 349 -29.49 2.96 -8.86
N VAL A 350 -29.79 1.69 -9.10
CA VAL A 350 -28.78 0.65 -9.36
C VAL A 350 -28.96 0.18 -10.80
N THR A 351 -27.89 0.23 -11.59
CA THR A 351 -27.89 -0.24 -12.97
C THR A 351 -26.89 -1.36 -13.14
N LEU A 352 -27.34 -2.46 -13.73
CA LEU A 352 -26.53 -3.61 -14.10
C LEU A 352 -26.50 -3.70 -15.62
N ASP A 353 -25.32 -3.68 -16.21
CA ASP A 353 -25.11 -3.89 -17.65
C ASP A 353 -24.19 -5.09 -17.89
N SER A 354 -24.58 -5.98 -18.81
CA SER A 354 -23.73 -7.08 -19.25
C SER A 354 -23.96 -7.40 -20.72
N ALA A 355 -22.88 -7.45 -21.49
CA ALA A 355 -22.86 -8.01 -22.84
C ALA A 355 -22.70 -9.54 -22.85
N ALA A 356 -22.36 -10.15 -21.71
CA ALA A 356 -21.97 -11.56 -21.62
C ALA A 356 -23.14 -12.49 -21.24
N PHE A 357 -24.12 -11.99 -20.50
CA PHE A 357 -25.28 -12.76 -20.06
C PHE A 357 -26.54 -11.88 -20.00
N ALA A 358 -27.70 -12.52 -19.95
CA ALA A 358 -28.97 -11.83 -19.72
C ALA A 358 -29.07 -11.41 -18.25
N PRO A 359 -29.04 -10.10 -17.91
CA PRO A 359 -28.88 -9.66 -16.53
C PRO A 359 -30.15 -9.83 -15.70
N TYR A 360 -29.98 -10.14 -14.42
CA TYR A 360 -31.01 -10.06 -13.39
C TYR A 360 -30.44 -9.34 -12.16
N LEU A 361 -31.06 -8.21 -11.82
CA LEU A 361 -30.72 -7.37 -10.68
C LEU A 361 -31.83 -7.45 -9.64
N LEU A 362 -31.46 -7.72 -8.37
CA LEU A 362 -32.37 -7.64 -7.24
C LEU A 362 -31.83 -6.68 -6.19
N LEU A 363 -32.75 -6.01 -5.50
CA LEU A 363 -32.50 -5.23 -4.29
C LEU A 363 -33.35 -5.81 -3.17
N ARG A 364 -32.71 -6.16 -2.05
CA ARG A 364 -33.36 -6.61 -0.81
C ARG A 364 -33.03 -5.65 0.34
N ASP A 365 -33.88 -5.59 1.35
CA ASP A 365 -33.58 -4.95 2.64
C ASP A 365 -33.49 -6.02 3.74
N ASP A 366 -32.80 -5.72 4.85
CA ASP A 366 -32.58 -6.69 5.96
C ASP A 366 -33.55 -6.52 7.14
N ARG A 367 -34.62 -5.74 6.96
CA ARG A 367 -35.54 -5.37 8.06
C ARG A 367 -36.24 -6.58 8.71
N THR A 368 -36.32 -7.70 8.00
CA THR A 368 -36.84 -8.97 8.51
C THR A 368 -35.84 -10.09 8.25
N PRO A 369 -35.90 -11.20 9.01
CA PRO A 369 -35.04 -12.37 8.75
C PRO A 369 -35.20 -12.98 7.35
N THR A 370 -36.26 -12.62 6.62
CA THR A 370 -36.54 -13.10 5.25
C THR A 370 -35.93 -12.24 4.16
N SER A 371 -35.35 -11.08 4.51
CA SER A 371 -34.75 -10.07 3.61
C SER A 371 -35.54 -9.88 2.30
N PRO A 372 -36.74 -9.27 2.33
CA PRO A 372 -37.65 -9.24 1.19
C PRO A 372 -37.05 -8.48 -0.01
N VAL A 373 -37.39 -8.92 -1.22
CA VAL A 373 -37.06 -8.17 -2.45
C VAL A 373 -37.92 -6.91 -2.52
N VAL A 374 -37.28 -5.75 -2.55
CA VAL A 374 -37.93 -4.44 -2.63
C VAL A 374 -37.86 -3.82 -4.03
N GLY A 375 -37.01 -4.35 -4.90
CA GLY A 375 -36.95 -3.98 -6.30
C GLY A 375 -36.21 -5.04 -7.11
N SER A 376 -36.62 -5.25 -8.35
CA SER A 376 -35.91 -6.16 -9.25
C SER A 376 -36.21 -5.85 -10.71
N ASP A 377 -35.24 -6.07 -11.58
CA ASP A 377 -35.40 -5.96 -13.03
C ASP A 377 -34.54 -7.01 -13.74
N ARG A 378 -35.01 -7.54 -14.86
CA ARG A 378 -34.34 -8.62 -15.61
C ARG A 378 -34.61 -8.54 -17.10
N LYS A 379 -33.67 -9.07 -17.87
CA LYS A 379 -33.80 -9.26 -19.33
C LYS A 379 -33.65 -10.72 -19.72
N ALA A 380 -34.21 -11.06 -20.89
CA ALA A 380 -34.05 -12.38 -21.51
C ALA A 380 -32.79 -12.50 -22.38
N ALA A 381 -32.13 -11.38 -22.68
CA ALA A 381 -30.90 -11.30 -23.45
C ALA A 381 -29.95 -10.27 -22.82
N ALA A 382 -28.70 -10.23 -23.30
CA ALA A 382 -27.69 -9.26 -22.87
C ALA A 382 -28.17 -7.80 -22.99
N GLY A 383 -27.62 -6.94 -22.15
CA GLY A 383 -27.91 -5.50 -22.10
C GLY A 383 -27.95 -4.97 -20.66
N SER A 384 -28.71 -3.89 -20.46
CA SER A 384 -28.83 -3.20 -19.17
C SER A 384 -30.20 -3.34 -18.52
N VAL A 385 -30.23 -3.50 -17.19
CA VAL A 385 -31.42 -3.47 -16.31
C VAL A 385 -31.20 -2.45 -15.18
N THR A 386 -32.29 -1.85 -14.68
CA THR A 386 -32.20 -0.79 -13.68
C THR A 386 -33.26 -0.97 -12.59
N VAL A 387 -32.84 -0.85 -11.34
CA VAL A 387 -33.72 -0.80 -10.17
C VAL A 387 -33.62 0.59 -9.55
N SER A 388 -34.77 1.26 -9.37
CA SER A 388 -34.89 2.50 -8.59
C SER A 388 -35.70 2.22 -7.33
N TYR A 389 -35.19 2.63 -6.17
CA TYR A 389 -35.85 2.36 -4.88
C TYR A 389 -35.67 3.53 -3.92
N THR A 390 -36.69 3.80 -3.11
CA THR A 390 -36.64 4.74 -1.99
C THR A 390 -36.75 3.94 -0.70
N ALA A 391 -35.73 4.03 0.15
CA ALA A 391 -35.62 3.27 1.38
C ALA A 391 -36.79 3.54 2.32
N THR A 392 -37.49 2.47 2.69
CA THR A 392 -38.54 2.50 3.72
C THR A 392 -38.01 2.17 5.11
N PHE A 393 -36.71 1.89 5.21
CA PHE A 393 -36.03 1.43 6.41
C PHE A 393 -34.55 1.90 6.36
N SER A 394 -33.97 2.19 7.53
CA SER A 394 -32.55 2.53 7.66
C SER A 394 -31.75 1.30 8.04
N GLY A 395 -30.79 0.90 7.21
CA GLY A 395 -29.94 -0.27 7.48
C GLY A 395 -29.37 -0.88 6.20
N PHE A 396 -29.04 -2.17 6.26
CA PHE A 396 -28.40 -2.87 5.16
C PHE A 396 -29.41 -3.17 4.04
N HIS A 397 -29.00 -2.85 2.82
CA HIS A 397 -29.68 -3.24 1.60
C HIS A 397 -28.72 -4.09 0.77
N GLU A 398 -29.17 -5.26 0.35
CA GLU A 398 -28.40 -6.18 -0.49
C GLU A 398 -28.71 -5.92 -1.95
N ILE A 399 -27.69 -5.54 -2.72
CA ILE A 399 -27.72 -5.53 -4.18
C ILE A 399 -27.20 -6.89 -4.65
N ILE A 400 -28.03 -7.63 -5.38
CA ILE A 400 -27.70 -8.95 -5.89
C ILE A 400 -27.61 -8.88 -7.41
N VAL A 401 -26.44 -9.23 -7.93
CA VAL A 401 -26.16 -9.34 -9.35
C VAL A 401 -26.11 -10.81 -9.73
N THR A 402 -26.97 -11.24 -10.64
CA THR A 402 -26.98 -12.61 -11.18
C THR A 402 -27.37 -12.63 -12.66
N SER A 403 -27.19 -13.77 -13.31
CA SER A 403 -27.73 -14.03 -14.63
C SER A 403 -29.19 -14.48 -14.53
N ASN A 404 -30.02 -14.15 -15.52
CA ASN A 404 -31.45 -14.48 -15.50
C ASN A 404 -31.72 -16.00 -15.54
N ASP A 405 -30.76 -16.79 -16.05
CA ASP A 405 -30.77 -18.26 -16.01
C ASP A 405 -30.00 -18.84 -14.82
N PHE A 406 -29.44 -17.99 -13.96
CA PHE A 406 -28.64 -18.30 -12.77
C PHE A 406 -27.37 -19.13 -13.01
N THR A 407 -27.01 -19.40 -14.27
CA THR A 407 -25.93 -20.33 -14.64
C THR A 407 -24.93 -19.70 -15.60
N SER A 408 -25.36 -18.73 -16.39
CA SER A 408 -24.51 -17.94 -17.27
C SER A 408 -23.50 -17.11 -16.46
N LYS A 409 -22.31 -16.97 -17.03
CA LYS A 409 -21.12 -16.35 -16.42
C LYS A 409 -20.63 -15.23 -17.31
N GLY A 410 -19.84 -14.32 -16.75
CA GLY A 410 -19.14 -13.31 -17.51
C GLY A 410 -19.11 -11.96 -16.83
N THR A 411 -18.49 -11.00 -17.51
CA THR A 411 -18.28 -9.66 -17.00
C THR A 411 -19.57 -8.85 -16.99
N TYR A 412 -19.68 -7.95 -16.03
CA TYR A 412 -20.75 -6.97 -15.95
C TYR A 412 -20.24 -5.66 -15.37
N THR A 413 -20.98 -4.58 -15.58
CA THR A 413 -20.78 -3.29 -14.91
C THR A 413 -21.96 -3.00 -14.00
N LEU A 414 -21.69 -2.70 -12.74
CA LEU A 414 -22.65 -2.28 -11.74
C LEU A 414 -22.42 -0.80 -11.42
N THR A 415 -23.47 0.00 -11.52
CA THR A 415 -23.45 1.42 -11.15
C THR A 415 -24.46 1.67 -10.03
N VAL A 416 -24.06 2.38 -8.99
CA VAL A 416 -24.89 2.76 -7.84
C VAL A 416 -24.87 4.28 -7.73
N THR A 417 -26.00 4.94 -8.00
CA THR A 417 -26.10 6.39 -7.93
C THR A 417 -27.19 6.82 -6.95
N SER A 418 -26.95 7.95 -6.29
CA SER A 418 -28.05 8.76 -5.79
C SER A 418 -28.74 9.43 -7.00
N PRO A 419 -30.00 9.84 -6.90
CA PRO A 419 -30.63 10.70 -7.91
C PRO A 419 -29.86 12.00 -8.13
#